data_AF-A0A2L2X6B3-F1
#
_entry.id   AF-A0A2L2X6B3-F1
#
_cell.length_a   1.000
_cell.length_b   1.000
_cell.length_c   1.000
_cell.angle_alpha   90.00
_cell.angle_beta   90.00
_cell.angle_gamma   90.00
#
_symmetry.space_group_name_H-M   'P 1'
#
loop_
_entity.id
_entity.type
_entity.pdbx_description
1 polymer ?
#
loop_
_entity_poly.entity_id
_entity_poly.type
_entity_poly.pdbx_seq_one_letter_code
_entity_poly.pdbx_strand_id
1 'polypeptide(L)'
;VGLGVAKAAEVIVAIQKAIADGRKNLITVPIFKTTIPHKILGNSGAGSVILVPASEGTGVIAGGVVRMVLELAGIENILSKSLGSKSPLNAANATLDALKNLRTFKEAADARGITVAKMLG
;
A
#
# COMPACT_ATOMS: atom_id res chain seq x y z
N VAL A 1 5.19 6.43 0.68
CA VAL A 1 6.00 5.19 0.49
C VAL A 1 6.41 5.07 -0.96
N GLY A 2 7.53 4.43 -1.30
CA GLY A 2 7.98 4.22 -2.68
C GLY A 2 8.75 2.92 -2.82
N LEU A 3 8.74 2.33 -4.02
CA LEU A 3 9.48 1.10 -4.35
C LEU A 3 10.42 1.38 -5.52
N GLY A 4 11.64 0.87 -5.43
CA GLY A 4 12.61 0.96 -6.51
C GLY A 4 13.34 -0.36 -6.72
N VAL A 5 13.73 -0.62 -7.96
CA VAL A 5 14.48 -1.82 -8.35
C VAL A 5 15.68 -1.38 -9.18
N ALA A 6 16.86 -1.89 -8.83
CA ALA A 6 18.06 -1.64 -9.59
C ALA A 6 18.98 -2.87 -9.62
N LYS A 7 19.90 -2.85 -10.58
CA LYS A 7 20.96 -3.84 -10.74
C LYS A 7 22.31 -3.16 -10.88
N ALA A 8 23.34 -3.78 -10.33
CA ALA A 8 24.74 -3.41 -10.52
C ALA A 8 25.63 -4.65 -10.30
N ALA A 9 26.91 -4.57 -10.67
CA ALA A 9 27.87 -5.63 -10.40
C ALA A 9 28.14 -5.79 -8.90
N GLU A 10 28.18 -4.68 -8.15
CA GLU A 10 28.36 -4.67 -6.71
C GLU A 10 27.03 -4.47 -5.96
N VAL A 11 26.88 -5.18 -4.84
CA VAL A 11 25.65 -5.16 -4.03
C VAL A 11 25.35 -3.77 -3.47
N ILE A 12 26.35 -3.07 -2.94
CA ILE A 12 26.16 -1.73 -2.34
C ILE A 12 25.70 -0.72 -3.40
N VAL A 13 26.33 -0.74 -4.57
CA VAL A 13 25.96 0.13 -5.69
C VAL A 13 24.53 -0.19 -6.19
N ALA A 14 24.14 -1.47 -6.23
CA ALA A 14 22.78 -1.87 -6.59
C ALA A 14 21.75 -1.31 -5.59
N ILE A 15 22.03 -1.39 -4.29
CA ILE A 15 21.15 -0.85 -3.24
C ILE A 15 21.01 0.67 -3.36
N GLN A 16 22.12 1.40 -3.54
CA GLN A 16 22.09 2.87 -3.71
C GLN A 16 21.25 3.28 -4.93
N LYS A 17 21.40 2.57 -6.06
CA LYS A 17 20.58 2.80 -7.25
C LYS A 17 19.11 2.49 -6.99
N ALA A 18 18.80 1.42 -6.27
CA ALA A 18 17.42 1.04 -5.93
C ALA A 18 16.75 2.07 -5.01
N ILE A 19 17.50 2.63 -4.05
CA ILE A 19 17.02 3.72 -3.18
C ILE A 19 16.74 4.97 -4.01
N ALA A 20 17.65 5.33 -4.92
CA ALA A 20 17.46 6.49 -5.80
C ALA A 20 16.24 6.32 -6.72
N ASP A 21 16.03 5.12 -7.25
CA ASP A 21 14.84 4.77 -8.04
C ASP A 21 13.56 4.84 -7.20
N GLY A 22 13.57 4.27 -5.98
CA GLY A 22 12.41 4.28 -5.09
C GLY A 22 11.97 5.67 -4.65
N ARG A 23 12.92 6.61 -4.49
CA ARG A 23 12.63 8.02 -4.20
C ARG A 23 11.92 8.73 -5.35
N LYS A 24 12.13 8.31 -6.60
CA LYS A 24 11.42 8.88 -7.77
C LYS A 24 9.98 8.37 -7.86
N ASN A 25 9.72 7.17 -7.37
CA ASN A 25 8.42 6.49 -7.45
C ASN A 25 7.60 6.58 -6.16
N LEU A 26 7.65 7.74 -5.48
CA LEU A 26 6.90 7.94 -4.25
C LEU A 26 5.39 8.08 -4.51
N ILE A 27 4.61 7.46 -3.63
CA ILE A 27 3.16 7.60 -3.58
C ILE A 27 2.73 8.17 -2.23
N THR A 28 1.67 8.97 -2.28
CA THR A 28 0.92 9.42 -1.11
C THR A 28 -0.15 8.38 -0.79
N VAL A 29 -0.20 7.94 0.46
CA VAL A 29 -1.15 6.95 0.92
C VAL A 29 -2.22 7.64 1.75
N PRO A 30 -3.51 7.53 1.40
CA PRO A 30 -4.58 8.08 2.23
C PRO A 30 -4.77 7.22 3.47
N ILE A 31 -4.52 7.81 4.63
CA ILE A 31 -4.69 7.17 5.94
C ILE A 31 -5.89 7.80 6.63
N PHE A 32 -6.74 6.96 7.22
CA PHE A 32 -7.85 7.40 8.06
C PHE A 32 -7.67 6.84 9.46
N LYS A 33 -7.51 7.75 10.43
CA LYS A 33 -7.10 7.41 11.81
C LYS A 33 -5.78 6.62 11.80
N THR A 34 -5.86 5.30 11.98
CA THR A 34 -4.72 4.38 12.06
C THR A 34 -4.74 3.30 10.96
N THR A 35 -5.68 3.38 10.01
CA THR A 35 -5.92 2.34 8.98
C THR A 35 -6.29 2.94 7.61
N ILE A 36 -6.62 2.08 6.63
CA ILE A 36 -7.05 2.47 5.28
C ILE A 36 -8.56 2.83 5.24
N PRO A 37 -9.01 3.68 4.30
CA PRO A 37 -10.42 4.09 4.24
C PRO A 37 -11.42 2.96 3.93
N HIS A 38 -11.05 2.01 3.08
CA HIS A 38 -11.91 0.90 2.67
C HIS A 38 -11.08 -0.31 2.22
N LYS A 39 -11.73 -1.47 2.12
CA LYS A 39 -11.12 -2.69 1.59
C LYS A 39 -10.80 -2.52 0.10
N ILE A 40 -9.60 -2.92 -0.30
CA ILE A 40 -9.16 -2.84 -1.69
C ILE A 40 -8.35 -4.08 -2.09
N LEU A 41 -8.35 -4.39 -3.38
CA LEU A 41 -7.57 -5.46 -3.98
C LEU A 41 -6.66 -4.83 -5.02
N GLY A 42 -5.35 -5.03 -4.86
CA GLY A 42 -4.34 -4.61 -5.84
C GLY A 42 -3.77 -5.80 -6.58
N ASN A 43 -3.37 -5.58 -7.83
CA ASN A 43 -2.90 -6.62 -8.73
C ASN A 43 -1.54 -6.27 -9.32
N SER A 44 -0.69 -7.28 -9.51
CA SER A 44 0.57 -7.14 -10.25
C SER A 44 0.94 -8.47 -10.89
N GLY A 45 0.81 -8.55 -12.22
CA GLY A 45 1.03 -9.78 -12.96
C GLY A 45 0.13 -10.91 -12.45
N ALA A 46 0.72 -12.03 -12.06
CA ALA A 46 0.00 -13.20 -11.52
C ALA A 46 -0.20 -13.19 -10.00
N GLY A 47 0.13 -12.09 -9.31
CA GLY A 47 -0.06 -11.92 -7.87
C GLY A 47 -1.09 -10.85 -7.55
N SER A 48 -1.86 -11.04 -6.49
CA SER A 48 -2.80 -10.05 -5.97
C SER A 48 -2.69 -9.93 -4.45
N VAL A 49 -2.96 -8.74 -3.94
CA VAL A 49 -2.92 -8.45 -2.51
C VAL A 49 -4.24 -7.78 -2.11
N ILE A 50 -4.91 -8.38 -1.13
CA ILE A 50 -6.09 -7.79 -0.50
C ILE A 50 -5.64 -7.04 0.73
N LEU A 51 -6.08 -5.80 0.85
CA LEU A 51 -5.93 -4.95 2.02
C LEU A 51 -7.31 -4.70 2.64
N VAL A 52 -7.45 -4.94 3.94
CA VAL A 52 -8.69 -4.78 4.68
C VAL A 52 -8.42 -3.85 5.88
N PRO A 53 -9.25 -2.81 6.07
CA PRO A 53 -9.13 -1.94 7.24
C PRO A 53 -9.35 -2.74 8.52
N ALA A 54 -8.65 -2.35 9.58
CA ALA A 54 -8.70 -3.03 10.86
C ALA A 54 -8.94 -2.05 12.01
N SER A 55 -9.51 -2.55 13.10
CA SER A 55 -9.71 -1.77 14.32
C SER A 55 -8.39 -1.46 15.01
N GLU A 56 -8.39 -0.41 15.84
CA GLU A 56 -7.24 -0.04 16.67
C GLU A 56 -6.80 -1.22 17.56
N GLY A 57 -5.48 -1.42 17.66
CA GLY A 57 -4.87 -2.51 18.42
C GLY A 57 -4.67 -3.82 17.65
N THR A 58 -5.10 -3.90 16.38
CA THR A 58 -4.86 -5.09 15.53
C THR A 58 -3.41 -5.21 15.10
N GLY A 59 -2.71 -4.08 14.93
CA GLY A 59 -1.39 -4.04 14.34
C GLY A 59 -1.37 -4.37 12.84
N VAL A 60 -0.17 -4.49 12.28
CA VAL A 60 0.03 -4.83 10.86
C VAL A 60 0.13 -6.35 10.70
N ILE A 61 -0.96 -6.98 10.26
CA ILE A 61 -1.00 -8.42 9.96
C ILE A 61 -0.86 -8.60 8.44
N ALA A 62 0.38 -8.83 8.00
CA ALA A 62 0.73 -8.93 6.59
C ALA A 62 1.90 -9.88 6.33
N GLY A 63 1.99 -10.36 5.09
CA GLY A 63 3.18 -11.10 4.62
C GLY A 63 4.41 -10.20 4.56
N GLY A 64 5.62 -10.74 4.71
CA GLY A 64 6.84 -9.96 4.98
C GLY A 64 7.08 -8.75 4.08
N VAL A 65 6.96 -8.89 2.76
CA VAL A 65 7.16 -7.77 1.82
C VAL A 65 6.05 -6.73 1.95
N VAL A 66 4.80 -7.18 2.01
CA VAL A 66 3.62 -6.32 2.14
C VAL A 66 3.68 -5.55 3.46
N ARG A 67 4.09 -6.21 4.54
CA ARG A 67 4.29 -5.63 5.87
C ARG A 67 5.26 -4.45 5.84
N MET A 68 6.44 -4.63 5.26
CA MET A 68 7.44 -3.56 5.16
C MET A 68 6.89 -2.34 4.41
N VAL A 69 6.14 -2.54 3.34
CA VAL A 69 5.52 -1.44 2.58
C VAL A 69 4.47 -0.71 3.42
N LEU A 70 3.63 -1.44 4.15
CA LEU A 70 2.57 -0.85 4.98
C LEU A 70 3.11 -0.10 6.20
N GLU A 71 4.14 -0.64 6.85
CA GLU A 71 4.81 0.02 7.98
C GLU A 71 5.52 1.30 7.52
N LEU A 72 6.24 1.27 6.39
CA LEU A 72 6.86 2.47 5.81
C LEU A 72 5.84 3.47 5.25
N ALA A 73 4.61 3.04 4.98
CA ALA A 73 3.52 3.93 4.64
C ALA A 73 2.93 4.66 5.86
N GLY A 74 3.23 4.21 7.08
CA GLY A 74 2.68 4.76 8.31
C GLY A 74 1.32 4.17 8.70
N ILE A 75 0.98 2.99 8.20
CA ILE A 75 -0.26 2.29 8.58
C ILE A 75 0.03 1.43 9.81
N GLU A 76 -0.74 1.63 10.87
CA GLU A 76 -0.56 0.90 12.13
C GLU A 76 -1.44 -0.34 12.22
N ASN A 77 -2.69 -0.25 11.76
CA ASN A 77 -3.69 -1.32 11.88
C ASN A 77 -4.19 -1.73 10.50
N ILE A 78 -3.91 -2.97 10.09
CA ILE A 78 -4.37 -3.49 8.81
C ILE A 78 -4.28 -5.01 8.74
N LEU A 79 -5.26 -5.62 8.07
CA LEU A 79 -5.22 -7.02 7.70
C LEU A 79 -4.91 -7.14 6.21
N SER A 80 -4.00 -8.02 5.84
CA SER A 80 -3.73 -8.30 4.43
C SER A 80 -3.60 -9.79 4.13
N LYS A 81 -3.88 -10.13 2.88
CA LYS A 81 -3.62 -11.47 2.34
C LYS A 81 -3.07 -11.35 0.93
N SER A 82 -1.92 -11.97 0.70
CA SER A 82 -1.40 -12.20 -0.65
C SER A 82 -2.05 -13.44 -1.24
N LEU A 83 -2.54 -13.33 -2.47
CA LEU A 83 -3.17 -14.38 -3.26
C LEU A 83 -2.39 -14.56 -4.57
N GLY A 84 -2.40 -15.78 -5.12
CA GLY A 84 -1.68 -16.09 -6.35
C GLY A 84 -0.17 -16.24 -6.15
N SER A 85 0.62 -15.52 -6.96
CA SER A 85 2.08 -15.63 -7.00
C SER A 85 2.76 -15.23 -5.68
N LYS A 86 3.84 -15.95 -5.31
CA LYS A 86 4.70 -15.68 -4.15
C LYS A 86 5.90 -14.78 -4.46
N SER A 87 5.95 -14.16 -5.65
CA SER A 87 7.04 -13.28 -6.05
C SER A 87 7.09 -12.03 -5.16
N PRO A 88 8.23 -11.73 -4.48
CA PRO A 88 8.38 -10.55 -3.63
C PRO A 88 8.10 -9.24 -4.37
N LEU A 89 8.65 -9.11 -5.59
CA LEU A 89 8.51 -7.89 -6.38
C LEU A 89 7.05 -7.67 -6.81
N ASN A 90 6.34 -8.73 -7.19
CA ASN A 90 4.93 -8.62 -7.56
C ASN A 90 4.07 -8.31 -6.34
N ALA A 91 4.36 -8.88 -5.18
CA ALA A 91 3.64 -8.56 -3.95
C ALA A 91 3.82 -7.08 -3.55
N ALA A 92 5.03 -6.53 -3.66
CA ALA A 92 5.28 -5.11 -3.41
C ALA A 92 4.53 -4.21 -4.41
N ASN A 93 4.61 -4.52 -5.70
CA ASN A 93 3.91 -3.76 -6.75
C ASN A 93 2.39 -3.83 -6.61
N ALA A 94 1.82 -5.01 -6.32
CA ALA A 94 0.40 -5.18 -6.07
C ALA A 94 -0.06 -4.39 -4.82
N THR A 95 0.79 -4.30 -3.80
CA THR A 95 0.52 -3.47 -2.62
C THR A 95 0.52 -1.99 -2.98
N LEU A 96 1.48 -1.51 -3.77
CA LEU A 96 1.48 -0.12 -4.24
C LEU A 96 0.28 0.20 -5.13
N ASP A 97 -0.12 -0.73 -6.01
CA ASP A 97 -1.32 -0.61 -6.82
C ASP A 97 -2.58 -0.48 -5.94
N ALA A 98 -2.70 -1.35 -4.93
CA ALA A 98 -3.78 -1.25 -3.95
C ALA A 98 -3.82 0.12 -3.26
N LEU A 99 -2.67 0.62 -2.79
CA LEU A 99 -2.59 1.90 -2.09
C LEU A 99 -2.86 3.11 -3.00
N LYS A 100 -2.43 3.07 -4.27
CA LYS A 100 -2.69 4.13 -5.26
C LYS A 100 -4.17 4.26 -5.59
N ASN A 101 -4.90 3.15 -5.61
CA ASN A 101 -6.31 3.11 -5.96
C ASN A 101 -7.24 3.44 -4.78
N LEU A 102 -6.68 3.67 -3.57
CA LEU A 102 -7.46 4.14 -2.44
C LEU A 102 -7.99 5.54 -2.70
N ARG A 103 -9.24 5.75 -2.29
CA ARG A 103 -9.92 7.05 -2.31
C ARG A 103 -10.14 7.53 -0.89
N THR A 104 -9.92 8.82 -0.66
CA THR A 104 -10.26 9.46 0.59
C THR A 104 -11.77 9.59 0.73
N PHE A 105 -12.26 9.69 1.97
CA PHE A 105 -13.68 9.97 2.23
C PHE A 105 -14.13 11.30 1.61
N LYS A 106 -13.24 12.30 1.56
CA LYS A 106 -13.52 13.59 0.92
C LYS A 106 -13.77 13.43 -0.58
N GLU A 107 -12.85 12.80 -1.29
CA GLU A 107 -12.99 12.56 -2.74
C GLU A 107 -14.24 11.73 -3.07
N ALA A 108 -14.54 10.73 -2.23
CA ALA A 108 -15.72 9.90 -2.41
C ALA A 108 -17.04 10.65 -2.10
N ALA A 109 -17.02 11.59 -1.15
CA ALA A 109 -18.17 12.45 -0.82
C ALA A 109 -18.42 13.49 -1.92
N ASP A 110 -17.35 14.13 -2.41
CA ASP A 110 -17.38 15.09 -3.51
C ASP A 110 -17.91 14.44 -4.80
N ALA A 111 -17.43 13.23 -5.12
CA ALA A 111 -17.91 12.46 -6.27
C ALA A 111 -19.40 12.08 -6.19
N ARG A 112 -19.97 12.04 -4.99
CA ARG A 112 -21.38 11.71 -4.74
C ARG A 112 -22.26 12.96 -4.52
N GLY A 113 -21.67 14.15 -4.40
CA GLY A 113 -22.39 15.39 -4.08
C GLY A 113 -22.99 15.40 -2.67
N ILE A 114 -22.39 14.67 -1.73
CA ILE A 114 -22.88 14.54 -0.34
C ILE A 114 -21.85 15.13 0.62
N THR A 115 -22.26 15.64 1.77
CA THR A 115 -21.33 16.09 2.82
C THR A 115 -20.59 14.91 3.45
N VAL A 116 -19.34 15.13 3.88
CA VAL A 116 -18.50 14.09 4.52
C VAL A 116 -19.17 13.51 5.77
N ALA A 117 -19.88 14.33 6.55
CA ALA A 117 -20.63 13.89 7.72
C ALA A 117 -21.70 12.84 7.37
N LYS A 118 -22.49 13.10 6.32
CA LYS A 118 -23.52 12.16 5.84
C LYS A 118 -22.94 10.89 5.21
N MET A 119 -21.66 10.90 4.81
CA MET A 119 -20.95 9.71 4.33
C MET A 119 -20.43 8.83 5.49
N LEU A 120 -19.99 9.45 6.59
CA LEU A 120 -19.46 8.74 7.76
C LEU A 120 -20.56 8.27 8.73
N GLY A 121 -21.77 8.83 8.62
CA GLY A 121 -22.91 8.54 9.49
C GLY A 121 -23.23 9.72 10.39
#